data_AF-A0A651F1D5-F1
#
_entry.id   AF-A0A651F1D5-F1
#
_cell.length_a   1.000
_cell.length_b   1.000
_cell.length_c   1.000
_cell.angle_alpha   90.00
_cell.angle_beta   90.00
_cell.angle_gamma   90.00
#
_symmetry.space_group_name_H-M   'P 1'
#
loop_
_entity.id
_entity.type
_entity.pdbx_description
1 polymer ?
#
loop_
_entity_poly.entity_id
_entity_poly.type
_entity_poly.pdbx_seq_one_letter_code
_entity_poly.pdbx_strand_id
1 'polypeptide(L)'
;FLKTTPSIDGITASGDNINIEHNEGRIYRIKPRTNLEVNKWWISDEIRYGWKFVHREDRLNTPVILQRGRRVKRDFSRAYAHTLEGLKDKHIGLMVSPMLPCEEAYLLVKAARAIDSNAEIAIGPVPRQGEDKTFPGEYTIRAEKAPNARGVRRVLKAMLGHDPLEAGEFIDRARAKNFQGAIITGNYPSEWVTPEMANALADIFTVLIDTLPNRLTETAQIVMPSATWAEKAGVFENAQNRLQAFERAIPVNPGALTEGQIAIDLTAAALGEPGVAIFEDAAHTIVDEQPGMVPGSVTEVRPRSSTRYNAANVRREMAAEHADLSILETEVHYPAAESKQEADMQMVEL
;
A
#
# COMPACT_ATOMS: atom_id res chain seq x y z
N PHE A 1 24.67 4.61 -13.94
CA PHE A 1 24.42 3.16 -13.98
C PHE A 1 23.10 2.86 -13.28
N LEU A 2 22.34 1.85 -13.73
CA LEU A 2 21.11 1.44 -13.06
C LEU A 2 21.45 0.79 -11.72
N LYS A 3 20.70 1.13 -10.67
CA LYS A 3 20.71 0.45 -9.38
C LYS A 3 19.78 -0.76 -9.48
N THR A 4 20.16 -1.85 -8.82
CA THR A 4 19.33 -3.05 -8.71
C THR A 4 18.85 -3.19 -7.29
N THR A 5 17.54 -3.35 -7.10
CA THR A 5 16.96 -3.63 -5.79
C THR A 5 16.18 -4.94 -5.86
N PRO A 6 16.44 -5.89 -4.95
CA PRO A 6 15.68 -7.13 -4.89
C PRO A 6 14.25 -6.86 -4.42
N SER A 7 13.31 -7.49 -5.11
CA SER A 7 11.88 -7.39 -4.80
C SER A 7 11.17 -8.70 -5.13
N ILE A 8 9.84 -8.66 -5.07
CA ILE A 8 8.95 -9.75 -5.44
C ILE A 8 7.84 -9.24 -6.35
N ASP A 9 7.20 -10.15 -7.07
CA ASP A 9 6.01 -9.85 -7.87
C ASP A 9 4.94 -9.11 -7.04
N GLY A 10 4.64 -7.88 -7.45
CA GLY A 10 3.61 -7.03 -6.84
C GLY A 10 2.29 -7.01 -7.61
N ILE A 11 2.10 -7.90 -8.58
CA ILE A 11 0.95 -7.91 -9.51
C ILE A 11 0.16 -9.21 -9.37
N THR A 12 0.82 -10.36 -9.26
CA THR A 12 0.16 -11.68 -9.24
C THR A 12 0.46 -12.46 -7.96
N ALA A 13 -0.37 -13.46 -7.68
CA ALA A 13 -0.17 -14.34 -6.51
C ALA A 13 1.03 -15.30 -6.65
N SER A 14 1.78 -15.24 -7.75
CA SER A 14 2.90 -16.16 -8.01
C SER A 14 4.04 -15.96 -7.02
N GLY A 15 4.26 -14.71 -6.56
CA GLY A 15 5.33 -14.36 -5.63
C GLY A 15 6.73 -14.50 -6.24
N ASP A 16 6.85 -14.37 -7.56
CA ASP A 16 8.11 -14.56 -8.26
C ASP A 16 9.18 -13.59 -7.74
N ASN A 17 10.39 -14.09 -7.51
CA ASN A 17 11.50 -13.24 -7.12
C ASN A 17 11.95 -12.41 -8.32
N ILE A 18 12.07 -11.10 -8.11
CA ILE A 18 12.48 -10.15 -9.14
C ILE A 18 13.59 -9.20 -8.67
N ASN A 19 14.24 -8.59 -9.63
CA ASN A 19 15.14 -7.46 -9.47
C ASN A 19 14.53 -6.26 -10.20
N ILE A 20 14.27 -5.18 -9.46
CA ILE A 20 13.84 -3.90 -10.01
C ILE A 20 15.09 -3.11 -10.34
N GLU A 21 15.31 -2.83 -11.63
CA GLU A 21 16.41 -1.97 -12.07
C GLU A 21 15.90 -0.54 -12.29
N HIS A 22 16.45 0.41 -11.53
CA HIS A 22 15.99 1.78 -11.44
C HIS A 22 17.15 2.78 -11.38
N ASN A 23 16.88 4.03 -11.73
CA ASN A 23 17.78 5.14 -11.50
C ASN A 23 16.98 6.43 -11.29
N GLU A 24 17.44 7.30 -10.39
CA GLU A 24 16.80 8.61 -10.11
C GLU A 24 15.28 8.51 -9.87
N GLY A 25 14.85 7.46 -9.16
CA GLY A 25 13.45 7.21 -8.84
C GLY A 25 12.58 6.70 -9.99
N ARG A 26 13.18 6.39 -11.15
CA ARG A 26 12.48 5.78 -12.29
C ARG A 26 12.86 4.32 -12.45
N ILE A 27 11.86 3.47 -12.62
CA ILE A 27 12.06 2.05 -12.96
C ILE A 27 12.28 1.98 -14.48
N TYR A 28 13.28 1.20 -14.90
CA TYR A 28 13.59 0.99 -16.31
C TYR A 28 13.21 -0.41 -16.77
N ARG A 29 13.42 -1.42 -15.92
CA ARG A 29 13.06 -2.81 -16.21
C ARG A 29 12.95 -3.66 -14.95
N ILE A 30 12.21 -4.75 -15.08
CA ILE A 30 12.15 -5.83 -14.10
C ILE A 30 12.80 -7.07 -14.70
N LYS A 31 13.68 -7.71 -13.93
CA LYS A 31 14.32 -8.98 -14.29
C LYS A 31 13.95 -10.07 -13.29
N PRO A 32 13.92 -11.35 -13.71
CA PRO A 32 13.81 -12.45 -12.76
C PRO A 32 15.04 -12.45 -11.84
N ARG A 33 14.81 -12.74 -10.56
CA ARG A 33 15.84 -13.10 -9.58
C ARG A 33 15.67 -14.57 -9.25
N THR A 34 16.77 -15.31 -9.27
CA THR A 34 16.73 -16.77 -9.13
C THR A 34 16.15 -17.20 -7.78
N ASN A 35 15.18 -18.12 -7.82
CA ASN A 35 14.66 -18.81 -6.64
C ASN A 35 14.09 -20.18 -7.05
N LEU A 36 14.83 -21.25 -6.75
CA LEU A 36 14.47 -22.61 -7.16
C LEU A 36 13.16 -23.11 -6.56
N GLU A 37 12.70 -22.50 -5.46
CA GLU A 37 11.47 -22.88 -4.76
C GLU A 37 10.22 -22.16 -5.26
N VAL A 38 10.38 -21.12 -6.09
CA VAL A 38 9.28 -20.29 -6.59
C VAL A 38 9.29 -20.23 -8.11
N ASN A 39 10.16 -19.42 -8.69
CA ASN A 39 10.12 -19.08 -10.11
C ASN A 39 11.32 -19.63 -10.91
N LYS A 40 12.24 -20.32 -10.25
CA LYS A 40 13.52 -20.82 -10.77
C LYS A 40 14.34 -19.68 -11.38
N TRP A 41 14.11 -19.35 -12.64
CA TRP A 41 14.78 -18.27 -13.40
C TRP A 41 13.80 -17.43 -14.24
N TRP A 42 12.50 -17.74 -14.16
CA TRP A 42 11.47 -17.23 -15.06
C TRP A 42 10.59 -16.20 -14.36
N ILE A 43 9.98 -15.34 -15.16
CA ILE A 43 8.84 -14.50 -14.79
C ILE A 43 7.96 -14.35 -16.02
N SER A 44 6.66 -14.14 -15.80
CA SER A 44 5.71 -13.90 -16.89
C SER A 44 5.92 -12.52 -17.52
N ASP A 45 5.39 -12.34 -18.72
CA ASP A 45 5.41 -11.02 -19.39
C ASP A 45 4.58 -9.98 -18.63
N GLU A 46 3.51 -10.42 -17.97
CA GLU A 46 2.70 -9.56 -17.10
C GLU A 46 3.55 -8.97 -15.96
N ILE A 47 4.40 -9.77 -15.32
CA ILE A 47 5.30 -9.29 -14.26
C ILE A 47 6.42 -8.43 -14.87
N ARG A 48 6.99 -8.86 -15.99
CA ARG A 48 8.11 -8.18 -16.66
C ARG A 48 7.74 -6.78 -17.16
N TYR A 49 6.51 -6.59 -17.63
CA TYR A 49 6.07 -5.35 -18.29
C TYR A 49 4.94 -4.62 -17.56
N GLY A 50 4.31 -5.23 -16.57
CA GLY A 50 3.13 -4.71 -15.88
C GLY A 50 3.39 -3.61 -14.86
N TRP A 51 4.64 -3.19 -14.65
CA TRP A 51 5.00 -2.18 -13.65
C TRP A 51 4.79 -0.72 -14.09
N LYS A 52 4.45 -0.50 -15.37
CA LYS A 52 4.41 0.86 -15.96
C LYS A 52 3.44 1.81 -15.25
N PHE A 53 2.39 1.30 -14.61
CA PHE A 53 1.44 2.12 -13.84
C PHE A 53 2.08 2.85 -12.67
N VAL A 54 3.25 2.40 -12.17
CA VAL A 54 4.01 3.11 -11.14
C VAL A 54 4.35 4.53 -11.60
N HIS A 55 4.56 4.75 -12.91
CA HIS A 55 4.92 6.04 -13.49
C HIS A 55 3.76 6.68 -14.28
N ARG A 56 2.51 6.29 -14.04
CA ARG A 56 1.34 6.90 -14.70
C ARG A 56 1.26 8.39 -14.33
N GLU A 57 1.00 9.25 -15.30
CA GLU A 57 1.01 10.72 -15.09
C GLU A 57 -0.13 11.19 -14.18
N ASP A 58 -1.23 10.44 -14.14
CA ASP A 58 -2.41 10.67 -13.32
C ASP A 58 -2.37 9.91 -11.98
N ARG A 59 -1.18 9.46 -11.52
CA ARG A 59 -0.99 8.96 -10.14
C ARG A 59 -1.54 9.98 -9.14
N LEU A 60 -2.26 9.49 -8.13
CA LEU A 60 -2.71 10.33 -7.03
C LEU A 60 -1.47 10.85 -6.29
N ASN A 61 -1.37 12.18 -6.12
CA ASN A 61 -0.18 12.84 -5.56
C ASN A 61 -0.50 13.98 -4.58
N THR A 62 -1.78 14.21 -4.27
CA THR A 62 -2.18 15.18 -3.25
C THR A 62 -3.49 14.70 -2.62
N PRO A 63 -3.64 14.75 -1.29
CA PRO A 63 -4.92 14.51 -0.67
C PRO A 63 -6.02 15.42 -1.23
N VAL A 64 -7.21 14.86 -1.43
CA VAL A 64 -8.38 15.57 -1.94
C VAL A 64 -9.55 15.35 -1.00
N ILE A 65 -10.26 16.42 -0.68
CA ILE A 65 -11.45 16.39 0.17
C ILE A 65 -12.65 16.91 -0.62
N LEU A 66 -13.77 16.19 -0.56
CA LEU A 66 -15.04 16.61 -1.14
C LEU A 66 -15.78 17.52 -0.14
N GLN A 67 -15.75 18.83 -0.38
CA GLN A 67 -16.39 19.83 0.46
C GLN A 67 -17.45 20.57 -0.34
N ARG A 68 -18.72 20.49 0.10
CA ARG A 68 -19.87 21.16 -0.56
C ARG A 68 -19.94 20.90 -2.07
N GLY A 69 -19.74 19.64 -2.47
CA GLY A 69 -19.75 19.20 -3.87
C GLY A 69 -18.51 19.61 -4.69
N ARG A 70 -17.48 20.20 -4.08
CA ARG A 70 -16.23 20.57 -4.74
C ARG A 70 -15.06 19.78 -4.19
N ARG A 71 -14.17 19.36 -5.08
CA ARG A 71 -12.93 18.63 -4.74
C ARG A 71 -11.82 19.63 -4.46
N VAL A 72 -11.34 19.64 -3.23
CA VAL A 72 -10.32 20.58 -2.76
C VAL A 72 -9.06 19.82 -2.39
N LYS A 73 -7.94 20.17 -3.03
CA LYS A 73 -6.61 19.64 -2.68
C LYS A 73 -6.19 20.15 -1.30
N ARG A 74 -5.66 19.27 -0.46
CA ARG A 74 -5.23 19.55 0.92
C ARG A 74 -3.95 18.78 1.26
N ASP A 75 -3.30 19.18 2.35
CA ASP A 75 -2.23 18.41 2.96
C ASP A 75 -2.78 17.20 3.75
N PHE A 76 -1.88 16.31 4.18
CA PHE A 76 -2.23 15.13 4.96
C PHE A 76 -2.78 15.48 6.35
N SER A 77 -2.28 16.53 7.02
CA SER A 77 -2.76 16.92 8.35
C SER A 77 -4.25 17.23 8.32
N ARG A 78 -4.68 18.00 7.31
CA ARG A 78 -6.09 18.32 7.07
C ARG A 78 -6.88 17.09 6.66
N ALA A 79 -6.32 16.21 5.83
CA ALA A 79 -6.99 14.97 5.46
C ALA A 79 -7.25 14.07 6.67
N TYR A 80 -6.30 13.96 7.60
CA TYR A 80 -6.47 13.22 8.86
C TYR A 80 -7.51 13.88 9.76
N ALA A 81 -7.46 15.20 9.94
CA ALA A 81 -8.44 15.95 10.74
C ALA A 81 -9.88 15.71 10.24
N HIS A 82 -10.09 15.84 8.92
CA HIS A 82 -11.39 15.61 8.29
C HIS A 82 -11.80 14.14 8.30
N THR A 83 -10.84 13.21 8.27
CA THR A 83 -11.12 11.77 8.43
C THR A 83 -11.69 11.50 9.81
N LEU A 84 -11.03 11.98 10.87
CA LEU A 84 -11.47 11.77 12.25
C LEU A 84 -12.81 12.47 12.53
N GLU A 85 -12.98 13.72 12.08
CA GLU A 85 -14.25 14.45 12.18
C GLU A 85 -15.38 13.72 11.43
N GLY A 86 -15.07 13.26 10.21
CA GLY A 86 -16.02 12.59 9.33
C GLY A 86 -16.40 11.19 9.78
N LEU A 87 -15.53 10.48 10.50
CA LEU A 87 -15.80 9.15 11.05
C LEU A 87 -16.25 9.19 12.51
N LYS A 88 -16.21 10.35 13.17
CA LYS A 88 -16.64 10.51 14.56
C LYS A 88 -18.07 10.00 14.77
N ASP A 89 -18.24 9.24 15.86
CA ASP A 89 -19.50 8.66 16.34
C ASP A 89 -20.22 7.76 15.31
N LYS A 90 -19.50 7.27 14.28
CA LYS A 90 -20.03 6.33 13.28
C LYS A 90 -19.47 4.94 13.57
N HIS A 91 -20.29 3.93 13.32
CA HIS A 91 -19.75 2.59 13.12
C HIS A 91 -19.06 2.57 11.75
N ILE A 92 -17.84 2.03 11.68
CA ILE A 92 -17.04 2.07 10.44
C ILE A 92 -16.70 0.68 9.92
N GLY A 93 -16.51 0.60 8.60
CA GLY A 93 -15.88 -0.52 7.93
C GLY A 93 -14.44 -0.20 7.50
N LEU A 94 -13.52 -1.16 7.56
CA LEU A 94 -12.21 -1.10 6.93
C LEU A 94 -12.11 -2.18 5.85
N MET A 95 -11.80 -1.80 4.61
CA MET A 95 -11.44 -2.73 3.54
C MET A 95 -9.94 -2.65 3.25
N VAL A 96 -9.22 -3.73 3.56
CA VAL A 96 -7.77 -3.84 3.34
C VAL A 96 -7.47 -4.55 2.03
N SER A 97 -6.77 -3.89 1.13
CA SER A 97 -6.45 -4.44 -0.18
C SER A 97 -5.47 -5.62 -0.10
N PRO A 98 -5.69 -6.69 -0.88
CA PRO A 98 -4.79 -7.84 -0.98
C PRO A 98 -3.50 -7.52 -1.76
N MET A 99 -3.32 -6.26 -2.21
CA MET A 99 -2.09 -5.74 -2.81
C MET A 99 -1.10 -5.21 -1.76
N LEU A 100 -1.56 -5.01 -0.52
CA LEU A 100 -0.75 -4.39 0.53
C LEU A 100 0.14 -5.41 1.25
N PRO A 101 1.28 -4.97 1.82
CA PRO A 101 2.11 -5.81 2.67
C PRO A 101 1.41 -6.14 3.99
N CYS A 102 1.80 -7.27 4.60
CA CYS A 102 1.25 -7.72 5.87
C CYS A 102 1.35 -6.64 6.98
N GLU A 103 2.45 -5.89 7.00
CA GLU A 103 2.70 -4.82 7.97
C GLU A 103 1.72 -3.66 7.84
N GLU A 104 1.39 -3.26 6.61
CA GLU A 104 0.44 -2.16 6.40
C GLU A 104 -0.98 -2.60 6.72
N ALA A 105 -1.35 -3.85 6.40
CA ALA A 105 -2.63 -4.41 6.79
C ALA A 105 -2.83 -4.38 8.31
N TYR A 106 -1.81 -4.75 9.07
CA TYR A 106 -1.81 -4.73 10.53
C TYR A 106 -2.01 -3.30 11.08
N LEU A 107 -1.24 -2.34 10.57
CA LEU A 107 -1.34 -0.94 11.01
C LEU A 107 -2.69 -0.32 10.66
N LEU A 108 -3.26 -0.64 9.49
CA LEU A 108 -4.58 -0.15 9.08
C LEU A 108 -5.68 -0.66 10.01
N VAL A 109 -5.62 -1.91 10.47
CA VAL A 109 -6.56 -2.42 11.48
C VAL A 109 -6.40 -1.69 12.81
N LYS A 110 -5.16 -1.40 13.25
CA LYS A 110 -4.92 -0.57 14.45
C LYS A 110 -5.53 0.82 14.30
N ALA A 111 -5.32 1.47 13.15
CA ALA A 111 -5.89 2.78 12.86
C ALA A 111 -7.43 2.76 12.88
N ALA A 112 -8.05 1.78 12.24
CA ALA A 112 -9.51 1.65 12.25
C ALA A 112 -10.04 1.40 13.67
N ARG A 113 -9.40 0.52 14.46
CA ARG A 113 -9.80 0.23 15.85
C ARG A 113 -9.54 1.38 16.82
N ALA A 114 -8.58 2.26 16.53
CA ALA A 114 -8.38 3.48 17.30
C ALA A 114 -9.51 4.50 17.07
N ILE A 115 -10.18 4.47 15.92
CA ILE A 115 -11.33 5.33 15.59
C ILE A 115 -12.63 4.68 16.07
N ASP A 116 -12.83 3.39 15.78
CA ASP A 116 -13.97 2.57 16.22
C ASP A 116 -13.48 1.18 16.62
N SER A 117 -13.51 0.89 17.92
CA SER A 117 -13.06 -0.39 18.48
C SER A 117 -13.77 -1.62 17.92
N ASN A 118 -14.98 -1.46 17.36
CA ASN A 118 -15.78 -2.53 16.80
C ASN A 118 -15.75 -2.57 15.27
N ALA A 119 -14.91 -1.77 14.61
CA ALA A 119 -14.89 -1.62 13.16
C ALA A 119 -14.99 -2.97 12.40
N GLU A 120 -15.87 -3.02 11.40
CA GLU A 120 -16.01 -4.20 10.55
C GLU A 120 -14.83 -4.30 9.58
N ILE A 121 -14.08 -5.41 9.61
CA ILE A 121 -12.84 -5.54 8.84
C ILE A 121 -13.05 -6.54 7.69
N ALA A 122 -12.69 -6.10 6.49
CA ALA A 122 -12.80 -6.88 5.26
C ALA A 122 -11.48 -6.93 4.49
N ILE A 123 -11.32 -8.00 3.70
CA ILE A 123 -10.33 -8.04 2.63
C ILE A 123 -10.93 -7.46 1.33
N GLY A 124 -10.13 -6.72 0.58
CA GLY A 124 -10.52 -6.16 -0.71
C GLY A 124 -10.68 -7.24 -1.79
N PRO A 125 -11.28 -6.88 -2.94
CA PRO A 125 -11.48 -7.82 -4.04
C PRO A 125 -10.18 -8.50 -4.47
N VAL A 126 -10.20 -9.81 -4.67
CA VAL A 126 -9.07 -10.58 -5.20
C VAL A 126 -9.29 -10.79 -6.70
N PRO A 127 -8.72 -9.97 -7.60
CA PRO A 127 -9.02 -10.05 -9.01
C PRO A 127 -8.48 -11.35 -9.60
N ARG A 128 -9.23 -11.94 -10.54
CA ARG A 128 -8.78 -13.12 -11.29
C ARG A 128 -8.92 -12.87 -12.78
N GLN A 129 -7.93 -13.30 -13.55
CA GLN A 129 -7.96 -13.24 -15.02
C GLN A 129 -7.61 -14.60 -15.60
N GLY A 130 -8.58 -15.20 -16.30
CA GLY A 130 -8.43 -16.53 -16.90
C GLY A 130 -8.26 -17.63 -15.86
N GLU A 131 -7.50 -18.66 -16.24
CA GLU A 131 -7.21 -19.85 -15.44
C GLU A 131 -5.71 -20.00 -15.23
N ASP A 132 -5.33 -20.75 -14.18
CA ASP A 132 -3.93 -21.06 -13.91
C ASP A 132 -3.34 -21.86 -15.09
N LYS A 133 -2.17 -21.43 -15.59
CA LYS A 133 -1.49 -22.10 -16.70
C LYS A 133 -0.12 -22.58 -16.26
N THR A 134 0.03 -23.90 -16.15
CA THR A 134 1.30 -24.54 -15.79
C THR A 134 2.07 -24.94 -17.04
N PHE A 135 3.33 -24.53 -17.10
CA PHE A 135 4.26 -24.82 -18.18
C PHE A 135 5.21 -25.97 -17.80
N PRO A 136 5.88 -26.61 -18.78
CA PRO A 136 6.94 -27.57 -18.50
C PRO A 136 7.99 -26.99 -17.54
N GLY A 137 8.36 -27.77 -16.52
CA GLY A 137 9.22 -27.28 -15.44
C GLY A 137 8.47 -26.66 -14.26
N GLU A 138 7.17 -26.93 -14.11
CA GLU A 138 6.33 -26.59 -12.94
C GLU A 138 6.14 -25.09 -12.67
N TYR A 139 6.48 -24.23 -13.64
CA TYR A 139 6.21 -22.81 -13.55
C TYR A 139 4.75 -22.54 -13.90
N THR A 140 4.01 -21.87 -13.01
CA THR A 140 2.58 -21.62 -13.16
C THR A 140 2.30 -20.13 -13.21
N ILE A 141 1.70 -19.67 -14.31
CA ILE A 141 1.11 -18.32 -14.38
C ILE A 141 -0.23 -18.37 -13.66
N ARG A 142 -0.34 -17.63 -12.56
CA ARG A 142 -1.54 -17.59 -11.73
C ARG A 142 -2.62 -16.69 -12.33
N ALA A 143 -3.86 -17.16 -12.29
CA ALA A 143 -5.03 -16.35 -12.61
C ALA A 143 -5.28 -15.25 -11.57
N GLU A 144 -4.92 -15.51 -10.31
CA GLU A 144 -5.05 -14.57 -9.19
C GLU A 144 -4.07 -13.40 -9.35
N LYS A 145 -4.63 -12.19 -9.50
CA LYS A 145 -3.92 -10.92 -9.71
C LYS A 145 -3.87 -10.11 -8.42
N ALA A 146 -3.42 -10.77 -7.36
CA ALA A 146 -3.18 -10.15 -6.06
C ALA A 146 -1.96 -10.82 -5.43
N PRO A 147 -0.90 -10.06 -5.10
CA PRO A 147 0.35 -10.64 -4.61
C PRO A 147 0.27 -11.14 -3.17
N ASN A 148 -0.68 -10.63 -2.37
CA ASN A 148 -0.70 -10.88 -0.93
C ASN A 148 -2.09 -11.15 -0.34
N ALA A 149 -3.02 -11.72 -1.11
CA ALA A 149 -4.37 -12.03 -0.59
C ALA A 149 -4.32 -12.93 0.65
N ARG A 150 -3.41 -13.90 0.67
CA ARG A 150 -3.23 -14.84 1.79
C ARG A 150 -2.62 -14.17 3.02
N GLY A 151 -1.59 -13.35 2.83
CA GLY A 151 -0.89 -12.69 3.93
C GLY A 151 -1.75 -11.61 4.57
N VAL A 152 -2.49 -10.84 3.77
CA VAL A 152 -3.51 -9.92 4.31
C VAL A 152 -4.56 -10.70 5.09
N ARG A 153 -5.17 -11.75 4.51
CA ARG A 153 -6.17 -12.56 5.23
C ARG A 153 -5.61 -13.14 6.54
N ARG A 154 -4.36 -13.60 6.56
CA ARG A 154 -3.67 -14.09 7.76
C ARG A 154 -3.58 -13.01 8.84
N VAL A 155 -3.11 -11.82 8.48
CA VAL A 155 -3.01 -10.69 9.43
C VAL A 155 -4.39 -10.33 9.97
N LEU A 156 -5.39 -10.15 9.10
CA LEU A 156 -6.74 -9.80 9.53
C LEU A 156 -7.32 -10.86 10.46
N LYS A 157 -7.19 -12.15 10.10
CA LYS A 157 -7.68 -13.26 10.92
C LYS A 157 -7.02 -13.29 12.30
N ALA A 158 -5.71 -13.12 12.38
CA ALA A 158 -4.98 -13.12 13.66
C ALA A 158 -5.41 -11.94 14.57
N MET A 159 -5.77 -10.79 13.97
CA MET A 159 -6.23 -9.63 14.73
C MET A 159 -7.71 -9.71 15.13
N LEU A 160 -8.53 -10.43 14.37
CA LEU A 160 -9.98 -10.57 14.59
C LEU A 160 -10.33 -11.78 15.46
N GLY A 161 -9.51 -12.83 15.45
CA GLY A 161 -9.84 -14.13 16.03
C GLY A 161 -10.85 -14.95 15.20
N HIS A 162 -11.30 -14.42 14.05
CA HIS A 162 -12.18 -15.06 13.08
C HIS A 162 -11.82 -14.59 11.67
N ASP A 163 -12.40 -15.22 10.64
CA ASP A 163 -12.13 -14.81 9.26
C ASP A 163 -12.70 -13.39 8.98
N PRO A 164 -11.96 -12.54 8.24
CA PRO A 164 -12.45 -11.22 7.85
C PRO A 164 -13.61 -11.35 6.86
N LEU A 165 -14.39 -10.28 6.72
CA LEU A 165 -15.42 -10.21 5.68
C LEU A 165 -14.77 -10.26 4.29
N GLU A 166 -15.42 -10.94 3.35
CA GLU A 166 -15.06 -10.85 1.94
C GLU A 166 -15.61 -9.55 1.33
N ALA A 167 -15.01 -9.07 0.24
CA ALA A 167 -15.38 -7.78 -0.36
C ALA A 167 -16.87 -7.68 -0.73
N GLY A 168 -17.48 -8.78 -1.18
CA GLY A 168 -18.91 -8.84 -1.46
C GLY A 168 -19.77 -8.63 -0.21
N GLU A 169 -19.42 -9.30 0.89
CA GLU A 169 -20.12 -9.15 2.17
C GLU A 169 -20.00 -7.73 2.71
N PHE A 170 -18.83 -7.11 2.58
CA PHE A 170 -18.62 -5.71 2.96
C PHE A 170 -19.52 -4.76 2.16
N ILE A 171 -19.66 -4.99 0.85
CA ILE A 171 -20.55 -4.22 -0.04
C ILE A 171 -22.02 -4.40 0.38
N ASP A 172 -22.44 -5.63 0.68
CA ASP A 172 -23.79 -5.91 1.15
C ASP A 172 -24.09 -5.22 2.48
N ARG A 173 -23.14 -5.22 3.41
CA ARG A 173 -23.25 -4.53 4.71
C ARG A 173 -23.27 -3.01 4.57
N ALA A 174 -22.48 -2.45 3.65
CA ALA A 174 -22.53 -1.02 3.31
C ALA A 174 -23.92 -0.64 2.76
N ARG A 175 -24.48 -1.47 1.87
CA ARG A 175 -25.82 -1.28 1.30
C ARG A 175 -26.90 -1.38 2.38
N ALA A 176 -26.76 -2.31 3.30
CA ALA A 176 -27.65 -2.50 4.45
C ALA A 176 -27.50 -1.41 5.54
N LYS A 177 -26.53 -0.49 5.39
CA LYS A 177 -26.22 0.57 6.35
C LYS A 177 -25.79 0.07 7.73
N ASN A 178 -25.15 -1.10 7.77
CA ASN A 178 -24.60 -1.64 9.02
C ASN A 178 -23.55 -0.68 9.59
N PHE A 179 -22.72 -0.08 8.74
CA PHE A 179 -21.80 1.01 9.09
C PHE A 179 -22.10 2.27 8.28
N GLN A 180 -21.70 3.43 8.81
CA GLN A 180 -21.97 4.76 8.23
C GLN A 180 -20.70 5.46 7.72
N GLY A 181 -19.53 4.86 7.98
CA GLY A 181 -18.25 5.30 7.43
C GLY A 181 -17.41 4.12 6.95
N ALA A 182 -16.51 4.34 6.01
CA ALA A 182 -15.59 3.32 5.54
C ALA A 182 -14.20 3.90 5.23
N ILE A 183 -13.16 3.16 5.63
CA ILE A 183 -11.79 3.36 5.14
C ILE A 183 -11.51 2.25 4.13
N ILE A 184 -11.13 2.62 2.92
CA ILE A 184 -10.95 1.69 1.81
C ILE A 184 -9.54 1.88 1.26
N THR A 185 -8.81 0.78 1.13
CA THR A 185 -7.46 0.79 0.58
C THR A 185 -7.39 0.09 -0.77
N GLY A 186 -6.59 0.64 -1.68
CA GLY A 186 -6.47 0.20 -3.07
C GLY A 186 -5.10 -0.37 -3.41
N ASN A 187 -4.35 0.29 -4.31
CA ASN A 187 -3.07 -0.16 -4.86
C ASN A 187 -3.17 -1.19 -6.01
N TYR A 188 -4.31 -1.23 -6.69
CA TYR A 188 -4.48 -2.12 -7.85
C TYR A 188 -3.85 -1.49 -9.11
N PRO A 189 -3.22 -2.29 -9.99
CA PRO A 189 -2.59 -1.78 -11.22
C PRO A 189 -3.59 -1.31 -12.29
N SER A 190 -4.88 -1.59 -12.08
CA SER A 190 -5.98 -1.31 -13.01
C SER A 190 -7.27 -1.08 -12.23
N GLU A 191 -8.33 -0.70 -12.94
CA GLU A 191 -9.64 -0.48 -12.36
C GLU A 191 -10.17 -1.72 -11.64
N TRP A 192 -10.53 -1.55 -10.38
CA TRP A 192 -10.90 -2.62 -9.45
C TRP A 192 -12.25 -2.36 -8.76
N VAL A 193 -12.73 -1.11 -8.81
CA VAL A 193 -14.01 -0.72 -8.23
C VAL A 193 -15.11 -1.00 -9.23
N THR A 194 -16.03 -1.90 -8.87
CA THR A 194 -17.23 -2.18 -9.67
C THR A 194 -18.26 -1.05 -9.52
N PRO A 195 -19.17 -0.86 -10.49
CA PRO A 195 -20.30 0.07 -10.33
C PRO A 195 -21.14 -0.24 -9.09
N GLU A 196 -21.30 -1.53 -8.76
CA GLU A 196 -22.01 -1.98 -7.57
C GLU A 196 -21.35 -1.51 -6.28
N MET A 197 -20.02 -1.67 -6.18
CA MET A 197 -19.25 -1.19 -5.04
C MET A 197 -19.34 0.34 -4.90
N ALA A 198 -19.17 1.07 -6.01
CA ALA A 198 -19.27 2.52 -6.01
C ALA A 198 -20.65 3.01 -5.53
N ASN A 199 -21.72 2.37 -5.98
CA ASN A 199 -23.08 2.71 -5.57
C ASN A 199 -23.35 2.39 -4.10
N ALA A 200 -22.89 1.25 -3.59
CA ALA A 200 -23.10 0.87 -2.19
C ALA A 200 -22.41 1.85 -1.21
N LEU A 201 -21.28 2.42 -1.62
CA LEU A 201 -20.47 3.32 -0.81
C LEU A 201 -20.81 4.81 -1.00
N ALA A 202 -21.58 5.17 -2.03
CA ALA A 202 -21.90 6.56 -2.35
C ALA A 202 -22.60 7.31 -1.20
N ASP A 203 -23.39 6.58 -0.41
CA ASP A 203 -24.26 7.10 0.65
C ASP A 203 -23.65 6.93 2.06
N ILE A 204 -22.36 6.63 2.19
CA ILE A 204 -21.65 6.58 3.48
C ILE A 204 -20.38 7.44 3.41
N PHE A 205 -19.85 7.81 4.58
CA PHE A 205 -18.62 8.59 4.63
C PHE A 205 -17.41 7.72 4.27
N THR A 206 -16.85 7.90 3.08
CA THR A 206 -15.78 7.09 2.53
C THR A 206 -14.45 7.84 2.50
N VAL A 207 -13.43 7.20 3.05
CA VAL A 207 -12.02 7.58 2.96
C VAL A 207 -11.30 6.56 2.08
N LEU A 208 -10.81 7.00 0.93
CA LEU A 208 -10.07 6.16 -0.01
C LEU A 208 -8.57 6.43 0.11
N ILE A 209 -7.79 5.37 0.28
CA ILE A 209 -6.33 5.39 0.23
C ILE A 209 -5.89 4.57 -0.99
N ASP A 210 -5.40 5.22 -2.05
CA ASP A 210 -5.07 4.55 -3.30
C ASP A 210 -3.92 5.24 -4.06
N THR A 211 -3.38 4.57 -5.08
CA THR A 211 -2.28 5.05 -5.92
C THR A 211 -2.78 5.62 -7.25
N LEU A 212 -3.90 5.13 -7.78
CA LEU A 212 -4.44 5.47 -9.10
C LEU A 212 -5.91 5.92 -9.02
N PRO A 213 -6.36 6.81 -9.93
CA PRO A 213 -7.77 7.14 -10.06
C PRO A 213 -8.62 5.93 -10.49
N ASN A 214 -9.81 5.87 -9.90
CA ASN A 214 -10.83 4.84 -10.06
C ASN A 214 -12.22 5.42 -9.73
N ARG A 215 -13.30 4.64 -9.84
CA ARG A 215 -14.68 5.12 -9.58
C ARG A 215 -14.90 5.74 -8.20
N LEU A 216 -14.29 5.20 -7.15
CA LEU A 216 -14.38 5.77 -5.80
C LEU A 216 -13.62 7.08 -5.67
N THR A 217 -12.61 7.33 -6.52
CA THR A 217 -11.93 8.61 -6.44
C THR A 217 -12.91 9.74 -6.61
N GLU A 218 -13.95 9.65 -7.45
CA GLU A 218 -14.95 10.69 -7.73
C GLU A 218 -16.05 10.86 -6.67
N THR A 219 -16.30 9.84 -5.85
CA THR A 219 -17.40 9.84 -4.87
C THR A 219 -16.92 9.89 -3.43
N ALA A 220 -15.71 9.40 -3.12
CA ALA A 220 -15.17 9.41 -1.76
C ALA A 220 -15.04 10.82 -1.19
N GLN A 221 -15.40 10.98 0.08
CA GLN A 221 -15.31 12.25 0.79
C GLN A 221 -13.85 12.67 1.00
N ILE A 222 -12.95 11.70 1.15
CA ILE A 222 -11.51 11.93 1.28
C ILE A 222 -10.78 10.93 0.40
N VAL A 223 -9.80 11.41 -0.36
CA VAL A 223 -8.85 10.58 -1.12
C VAL A 223 -7.45 10.92 -0.65
N MET A 224 -6.69 9.93 -0.20
CA MET A 224 -5.30 10.06 0.22
C MET A 224 -4.38 9.26 -0.72
N PRO A 225 -3.38 9.92 -1.33
CA PRO A 225 -2.46 9.26 -2.25
C PRO A 225 -1.49 8.34 -1.51
N SER A 226 -1.32 7.12 -2.02
CA SER A 226 -0.43 6.13 -1.42
C SER A 226 0.74 5.69 -2.30
N ALA A 227 1.64 4.89 -1.70
CA ALA A 227 2.86 4.40 -2.32
C ALA A 227 2.63 3.04 -3.00
N THR A 228 3.25 2.76 -4.15
CA THR A 228 3.21 1.43 -4.79
C THR A 228 4.13 0.43 -4.09
N TRP A 229 4.03 -0.87 -4.41
CA TRP A 229 4.95 -1.89 -3.87
C TRP A 229 6.43 -1.59 -4.15
N ALA A 230 6.75 -0.93 -5.27
CA ALA A 230 8.12 -0.55 -5.59
C ALA A 230 8.66 0.62 -4.73
N GLU A 231 7.76 1.36 -4.07
CA GLU A 231 8.03 2.58 -3.30
C GLU A 231 8.08 2.33 -1.78
N LYS A 232 7.85 1.08 -1.34
CA LYS A 232 7.84 0.67 0.06
C LYS A 232 8.48 -0.70 0.25
N ALA A 233 8.57 -1.12 1.51
CA ALA A 233 9.07 -2.44 1.89
C ALA A 233 8.02 -3.16 2.73
N GLY A 234 8.08 -4.49 2.71
CA GLY A 234 7.22 -5.33 3.53
C GLY A 234 7.32 -6.80 3.13
N VAL A 235 6.32 -7.58 3.57
CA VAL A 235 6.22 -9.01 3.30
C VAL A 235 4.94 -9.32 2.55
N PHE A 236 5.06 -10.17 1.53
CA PHE A 236 3.91 -10.85 0.92
C PHE A 236 3.94 -12.35 1.19
N GLU A 237 2.75 -12.94 1.27
CA GLU A 237 2.51 -14.36 1.25
C GLU A 237 1.90 -14.77 -0.09
N ASN A 238 2.65 -15.57 -0.85
CA ASN A 238 2.25 -15.99 -2.19
C ASN A 238 1.24 -17.17 -2.19
N ALA A 239 0.82 -17.61 -3.38
CA ALA A 239 -0.12 -18.71 -3.57
C ALA A 239 0.35 -20.08 -2.99
N GLN A 240 1.63 -20.23 -2.72
CA GLN A 240 2.27 -21.40 -2.13
C GLN A 240 2.49 -21.23 -0.61
N ASN A 241 1.88 -20.21 0.01
CA ASN A 241 2.02 -19.84 1.42
C ASN A 241 3.46 -19.51 1.84
N ARG A 242 4.28 -19.03 0.91
CA ARG A 242 5.65 -18.59 1.21
C ARG A 242 5.66 -17.12 1.56
N LEU A 243 6.26 -16.81 2.70
CA LEU A 243 6.47 -15.45 3.17
C LEU A 243 7.78 -14.90 2.59
N GLN A 244 7.69 -13.86 1.78
CA GLN A 244 8.86 -13.26 1.11
C GLN A 244 8.91 -11.76 1.40
N ALA A 245 10.07 -11.30 1.87
CA ALA A 245 10.34 -9.88 2.04
C ALA A 245 10.78 -9.23 0.74
N PHE A 246 10.42 -7.96 0.57
CA PHE A 246 10.90 -7.11 -0.51
C PHE A 246 11.32 -5.75 0.01
N GLU A 247 12.25 -5.13 -0.72
CA GLU A 247 12.80 -3.83 -0.38
C GLU A 247 12.19 -2.71 -1.24
N ARG A 248 12.26 -1.49 -0.69
CA ARG A 248 11.92 -0.29 -1.43
C ARG A 248 12.96 -0.04 -2.52
N ALA A 249 12.54 -0.12 -3.79
CA ALA A 249 13.39 0.17 -4.93
C ALA A 249 13.53 1.68 -5.17
N ILE A 250 12.42 2.40 -5.28
CA ILE A 250 12.39 3.83 -5.58
C ILE A 250 11.82 4.65 -4.41
N PRO A 251 12.14 5.95 -4.29
CA PRO A 251 11.48 6.80 -3.30
C PRO A 251 9.97 6.87 -3.57
N VAL A 252 9.20 7.10 -2.51
CA VAL A 252 7.76 7.36 -2.60
C VAL A 252 7.52 8.61 -3.47
N ASN A 253 6.50 8.55 -4.33
CA ASN A 253 6.10 9.66 -5.17
C ASN A 253 5.85 10.92 -4.31
N PRO A 254 6.39 12.10 -4.68
CA PRO A 254 6.12 13.33 -3.94
C PRO A 254 4.63 13.57 -3.73
N GLY A 255 4.27 13.91 -2.49
CA GLY A 255 2.88 14.13 -2.09
C GLY A 255 2.07 12.86 -1.79
N ALA A 256 2.67 11.67 -1.89
CA ALA A 256 2.12 10.41 -1.39
C ALA A 256 2.85 9.93 -0.13
N LEU A 257 2.22 9.02 0.62
CA LEU A 257 2.80 8.32 1.78
C LEU A 257 2.57 6.82 1.65
N THR A 258 3.32 6.01 2.39
CA THR A 258 2.97 4.57 2.49
C THR A 258 1.69 4.42 3.31
N GLU A 259 0.86 3.43 3.01
CA GLU A 259 -0.37 3.12 3.75
C GLU A 259 -0.03 2.87 5.23
N GLY A 260 1.12 2.24 5.51
CA GLY A 260 1.63 2.08 6.86
C GLY A 260 1.91 3.42 7.57
N GLN A 261 2.47 4.41 6.88
CA GLN A 261 2.70 5.74 7.48
C GLN A 261 1.36 6.47 7.70
N ILE A 262 0.44 6.40 6.74
CA ILE A 262 -0.92 6.96 6.88
C ILE A 262 -1.62 6.36 8.10
N ALA A 263 -1.53 5.04 8.27
CA ALA A 263 -2.13 4.34 9.40
C ALA A 263 -1.50 4.72 10.74
N ILE A 264 -0.16 4.85 10.82
CA ILE A 264 0.53 5.31 12.04
C ILE A 264 0.06 6.73 12.40
N ASP A 265 0.05 7.64 11.43
CA ASP A 265 -0.33 9.03 11.67
C ASP A 265 -1.82 9.16 12.06
N LEU A 266 -2.71 8.40 11.41
CA LEU A 266 -4.13 8.34 11.77
C LEU A 266 -4.36 7.76 13.17
N THR A 267 -3.61 6.70 13.54
CA THR A 267 -3.67 6.11 14.88
C THR A 267 -3.24 7.13 15.94
N ALA A 268 -2.09 7.78 15.74
CA ALA A 268 -1.60 8.81 16.65
C ALA A 268 -2.57 9.99 16.77
N ALA A 269 -3.17 10.42 15.65
CA ALA A 269 -4.18 11.47 15.64
C ALA A 269 -5.46 11.07 16.37
N ALA A 270 -5.94 9.83 16.20
CA ALA A 270 -7.13 9.30 16.88
C ALA A 270 -6.92 9.18 18.39
N LEU A 271 -5.70 8.81 18.82
CA LEU A 271 -5.33 8.69 20.24
C LEU A 271 -4.93 10.02 20.89
N GLY A 272 -4.85 11.11 20.12
CA GLY A 272 -4.50 12.44 20.63
C GLY A 272 -3.03 12.60 21.00
N GLU A 273 -2.11 11.87 20.35
CA GLU A 273 -0.69 11.93 20.66
C GLU A 273 -0.05 13.30 20.28
N PRO A 274 0.78 13.89 21.15
CA PRO A 274 1.44 15.16 20.90
C PRO A 274 2.49 15.02 19.77
N GLY A 275 2.34 15.81 18.69
CA GLY A 275 3.28 15.84 17.55
C GLY A 275 2.59 15.71 16.18
N VAL A 276 1.37 15.18 16.14
CA VAL A 276 0.48 15.34 14.99
C VAL A 276 -0.25 16.66 15.19
N ALA A 277 0.36 17.78 14.78
CA ALA A 277 -0.31 19.07 14.82
C ALA A 277 -1.50 19.03 13.84
N ILE A 278 -2.69 18.67 14.36
CA ILE A 278 -3.94 18.69 13.61
C ILE A 278 -4.30 20.14 13.24
N PHE A 279 -3.83 21.11 14.04
CA PHE A 279 -3.94 22.55 13.77
C PHE A 279 -2.78 23.31 14.41
N GLU A 280 -1.92 23.89 13.59
CA GLU A 280 -1.29 25.19 13.87
C GLU A 280 -0.95 25.81 12.50
N ASP A 281 -1.21 27.11 12.36
CA ASP A 281 -0.98 27.86 11.13
C ASP A 281 0.38 27.50 10.55
N ALA A 282 0.38 27.01 9.31
CA ALA A 282 1.62 26.82 8.59
C ALA A 282 2.33 28.17 8.57
N ALA A 283 3.37 28.32 9.38
CA ALA A 283 4.23 29.47 9.31
C ALA A 283 4.72 29.54 7.86
N HIS A 284 4.22 30.53 7.12
CA HIS A 284 4.70 30.84 5.78
C HIS A 284 6.18 31.14 5.91
N THR A 285 7.02 30.14 5.64
CA THR A 285 8.43 30.41 5.38
C THR A 285 8.46 31.01 3.99
N ILE A 286 8.39 32.34 3.93
CA ILE A 286 8.68 33.09 2.72
C ILE A 286 10.13 32.80 2.40
N VAL A 287 10.37 31.98 1.38
CA VAL A 287 11.70 31.92 0.74
C VAL A 287 11.90 33.29 0.12
N ASP A 288 12.98 33.98 0.47
CA ASP A 288 13.31 35.28 -0.10
C ASP A 288 13.57 35.10 -1.61
N GLU A 289 12.57 35.46 -2.43
CA GLU A 289 12.58 35.28 -3.88
C GLU A 289 13.28 36.46 -4.57
N GLN A 290 14.25 36.16 -5.43
CA GLN A 290 14.85 37.18 -6.31
C GLN A 290 13.83 37.66 -7.36
N PRO A 291 13.94 38.91 -7.86
CA PRO A 291 13.01 39.48 -8.83
C PRO A 291 12.90 38.63 -10.12
N GLY A 292 11.70 38.13 -10.43
CA GLY A 292 11.40 37.40 -11.67
C GLY A 292 10.79 36.01 -11.51
N MET A 293 10.65 35.50 -10.28
CA MET A 293 9.96 34.23 -10.01
C MET A 293 8.45 34.42 -9.89
N VAL A 294 7.67 33.48 -10.44
CA VAL A 294 6.22 33.38 -10.18
C VAL A 294 6.03 32.60 -8.88
N PRO A 295 5.26 33.08 -7.88
CA PRO A 295 5.23 32.47 -6.55
C PRO A 295 4.78 31.01 -6.58
N GLY A 296 5.69 30.09 -6.32
CA GLY A 296 5.40 28.68 -6.09
C GLY A 296 5.36 28.41 -4.60
N SER A 297 4.24 28.67 -3.94
CA SER A 297 4.09 28.31 -2.52
C SER A 297 4.01 26.78 -2.37
N VAL A 298 5.13 26.14 -2.04
CA VAL A 298 5.14 24.75 -1.55
C VAL A 298 5.25 24.80 -0.04
N THR A 299 4.10 24.78 0.63
CA THR A 299 4.03 24.58 2.08
C THR A 299 4.00 23.08 2.35
N GLU A 300 5.17 22.44 2.55
CA GLU A 300 5.23 21.08 3.12
C GLU A 300 5.15 21.15 4.66
N VAL A 301 3.94 21.27 5.22
CA VAL A 301 3.72 20.83 6.60
C VAL A 301 3.39 19.34 6.53
N ARG A 302 4.37 18.50 6.84
CA ARG A 302 4.16 17.05 6.98
C ARG A 302 3.71 16.80 8.43
N PRO A 303 2.48 16.33 8.69
CA PRO A 303 2.23 15.71 9.98
C PRO A 303 3.20 14.53 10.06
N ARG A 304 4.05 14.52 11.08
CA ARG A 304 4.85 13.33 11.37
C ARG A 304 4.52 12.97 12.79
N SER A 305 3.89 11.82 12.97
CA SER A 305 4.17 11.06 14.18
C SER A 305 5.69 10.96 14.34
N SER A 306 6.18 10.94 15.58
CA SER A 306 7.62 10.76 15.84
C SER A 306 8.13 9.44 15.23
N THR A 307 7.23 8.47 15.07
CA THR A 307 7.47 7.14 14.51
C THR A 307 7.34 7.13 13.00
N ARG A 308 8.42 6.74 12.31
CA ARG A 308 8.38 6.48 10.87
C ARG A 308 8.04 5.01 10.60
N TYR A 309 7.26 4.77 9.55
CA TYR A 309 6.99 3.43 9.05
C TYR A 309 8.29 2.68 8.76
N ASN A 310 8.43 1.50 9.38
CA ASN A 310 9.52 0.57 9.17
C ASN A 310 8.97 -0.85 9.28
N ALA A 311 8.95 -1.57 8.17
CA ALA A 311 8.38 -2.93 8.09
C ALA A 311 9.00 -3.91 9.10
N ALA A 312 10.32 -3.85 9.35
CA ALA A 312 10.96 -4.74 10.32
C ALA A 312 10.54 -4.43 11.77
N ASN A 313 10.35 -3.15 12.12
CA ASN A 313 9.83 -2.78 13.44
C ASN A 313 8.39 -3.24 13.63
N VAL A 314 7.55 -3.03 12.60
CA VAL A 314 6.14 -3.43 12.64
C VAL A 314 6.02 -4.94 12.77
N ARG A 315 6.84 -5.74 12.08
CA ARG A 315 6.80 -7.22 12.23
C ARG A 315 7.17 -7.70 13.62
N ARG A 316 8.15 -7.06 14.28
CA ARG A 316 8.48 -7.37 15.68
C ARG A 316 7.32 -7.06 16.61
N GLU A 317 6.61 -5.96 16.36
CA GLU A 317 5.40 -5.60 17.09
C GLU A 317 4.28 -6.62 16.84
N MET A 318 4.03 -7.01 15.59
CA MET A 318 3.05 -8.04 15.22
C MET A 318 3.32 -9.36 15.93
N ALA A 319 4.57 -9.83 15.95
CA ALA A 319 4.97 -11.06 16.61
C ALA A 319 4.82 -11.01 18.14
N ALA A 320 5.02 -9.83 18.73
CA ALA A 320 4.86 -9.60 20.16
C ALA A 320 3.39 -9.52 20.59
N GLU A 321 2.52 -8.89 19.78
CA GLU A 321 1.09 -8.71 20.08
C GLU A 321 0.24 -9.93 19.67
N HIS A 322 0.64 -10.66 18.63
CA HIS A 322 -0.11 -11.80 18.08
C HIS A 322 0.80 -13.00 17.79
N ALA A 323 0.68 -14.07 18.58
CA ALA A 323 1.50 -15.27 18.42
C ALA A 323 1.38 -15.90 17.01
N ASP A 324 0.20 -15.87 16.41
CA ASP A 324 -0.05 -16.39 15.05
C ASP A 324 0.73 -15.63 13.95
N LEU A 325 1.23 -14.43 14.26
CA LEU A 325 2.00 -13.59 13.35
C LEU A 325 3.50 -13.69 13.59
N SER A 326 3.98 -14.49 14.55
CA SER A 326 5.42 -14.68 14.81
C SER A 326 6.17 -15.22 13.59
N ILE A 327 5.48 -15.99 12.73
CA ILE A 327 6.05 -16.51 11.49
C ILE A 327 6.46 -15.40 10.50
N LEU A 328 5.83 -14.22 10.58
CA LEU A 328 6.23 -13.06 9.77
C LEU A 328 7.55 -12.45 10.26
N GLU A 329 8.04 -12.83 11.44
CA GLU A 329 9.39 -12.52 11.90
C GLU A 329 10.36 -13.66 11.60
N THR A 330 9.97 -14.91 11.87
CA THR A 330 10.89 -16.06 11.91
C THR A 330 11.03 -16.82 10.59
N GLU A 331 9.98 -16.85 9.75
CA GLU A 331 9.93 -17.70 8.54
C GLU A 331 9.99 -16.89 7.23
N VAL A 332 10.29 -15.59 7.32
CA VAL A 332 10.36 -14.74 6.13
C VAL A 332 11.63 -14.99 5.34
N HIS A 333 11.45 -15.29 4.06
CA HIS A 333 12.53 -15.39 3.10
C HIS A 333 12.97 -13.99 2.66
N TYR A 334 14.18 -13.61 3.08
CA TYR A 334 14.80 -12.37 2.66
C TYR A 334 15.55 -12.55 1.34
N PRO A 335 15.70 -11.47 0.55
CA PRO A 335 16.62 -11.50 -0.58
C PRO A 335 18.02 -11.89 -0.13
N ALA A 336 18.64 -12.85 -0.82
CA ALA A 336 20.05 -13.14 -0.62
C ALA A 336 20.85 -11.87 -0.93
N ALA A 337 21.76 -11.48 -0.03
CA ALA A 337 22.71 -10.41 -0.32
C ALA A 337 23.52 -10.83 -1.55
N GLU A 338 23.53 -10.02 -2.60
CA GLU A 338 24.38 -10.29 -3.77
C GLU A 338 25.83 -10.33 -3.29
N SER A 339 26.49 -11.48 -3.43
CA SER A 339 27.95 -11.53 -3.40
C SER A 339 28.43 -10.56 -4.48
N LYS A 340 29.13 -9.50 -4.11
CA LYS A 340 29.83 -8.66 -5.10
C LYS A 340 30.60 -9.60 -6.01
N GLN A 341 30.20 -9.69 -7.28
CA GLN A 341 31.07 -10.29 -8.28
C GLN A 341 32.34 -9.44 -8.29
N GLU A 342 33.41 -9.94 -7.69
CA GLU A 342 34.73 -9.41 -7.96
C GLU A 342 34.93 -9.53 -9.48
N ALA A 343 35.17 -8.39 -10.11
CA ALA A 343 35.47 -8.38 -11.53
C ALA A 343 36.81 -9.09 -11.70
N ASP A 344 36.79 -10.36 -12.13
CA ASP A 344 37.94 -11.06 -12.70
C ASP A 344 38.30 -10.41 -14.04
N MET A 345 38.86 -9.21 -13.96
CA MET A 345 39.46 -8.53 -15.09
C MET A 345 40.96 -8.50 -14.85
N GLN A 346 41.65 -9.59 -15.21
CA GLN A 346 43.09 -9.54 -15.38
C GLN A 346 43.39 -8.57 -16.51
N MET A 347 43.90 -7.39 -16.16
CA MET A 347 44.50 -6.46 -17.09
C MET A 347 45.70 -7.15 -17.73
N VAL A 348 45.56 -7.58 -18.98
CA VAL A 348 46.70 -7.97 -19.81
C VAL A 348 47.32 -6.67 -20.31
N GLU A 349 48.46 -6.28 -19.75
CA GLU A 349 49.30 -5.22 -20.33
C GLU A 349 49.84 -5.71 -21.67
N LEU A 350 49.63 -4.89 -22.72
CA LEU A 350 50.10 -5.13 -24.09
C LEU A 350 51.57 -4.75 -24.27
#